data_AF-A0A653D6W9-F1
#
_entry.id   AF-A0A653D6W9-F1
#
_cell.length_a   1.000
_cell.length_b   1.000
_cell.length_c   1.000
_cell.angle_alpha   90.00
_cell.angle_beta   90.00
_cell.angle_gamma   90.00
#
_symmetry.space_group_name_H-M   'P 1'
#
loop_
_entity.id
_entity.type
_entity.pdbx_description
1 polymer ?
#
loop_
_entity_poly.entity_id
_entity_poly.type
_entity_poly.pdbx_seq_one_letter_code
_entity_poly.pdbx_strand_id
1 'polypeptide(L)'
;MSQSGSSHSMSQLSVSPDHSSSDPLLLNTFSDSDSPVMDPLAQSIHSPTSSHSSIGSPTTESCHRDRRSGHIHAEQKRRYNIKNGFDMIHSLIPHLQQNPNAKLSKAAMLQKGAEYIRQLKAERNQLKEEMESLRHQIDALNTSISNCQSLLPATGAPVSRRTDCKMQEMFDEYVRSRTMENWKFWIFSLIFRPLLSSFNNFVSSSSLDDLYSSTMHWIEQHCTLADLRPVVLNSLRYLCTKTEILSDPEKLPDEAREIVLESKTNKKH
;
A
#
# COMPACT_ATOMS: atom_id res chain seq x y z
N MET A 1 -6.57 51.30 -27.72
CA MET A 1 -6.88 51.64 -26.31
C MET A 1 -7.85 50.59 -25.79
N SER A 2 -7.60 49.85 -24.71
CA SER A 2 -6.37 49.70 -23.93
C SER A 2 -6.28 48.30 -23.33
N GLN A 3 -5.03 47.84 -23.22
CA GLN A 3 -4.57 46.67 -22.49
C GLN A 3 -4.87 46.75 -20.98
N SER A 4 -5.14 45.60 -20.36
CA SER A 4 -4.70 45.16 -19.01
C SER A 4 -5.46 43.87 -18.66
N GLY A 5 -4.88 42.76 -18.18
CA GLY A 5 -3.51 42.46 -17.81
C GLY A 5 -3.44 41.83 -16.42
N SER A 6 -3.26 40.50 -16.32
CA SER A 6 -2.93 39.80 -15.07
C SER A 6 -2.14 38.51 -15.31
N SER A 7 -0.83 38.67 -15.28
CA SER A 7 0.13 37.88 -14.48
C SER A 7 0.04 36.35 -14.45
N HIS A 8 1.06 35.71 -15.02
CA HIS A 8 1.49 34.36 -14.66
C HIS A 8 1.84 34.24 -13.17
N SER A 9 1.71 33.02 -12.63
CA SER A 9 2.58 32.54 -11.56
C SER A 9 3.07 31.14 -11.92
N MET A 10 4.36 31.01 -12.22
CA MET A 10 5.04 29.72 -12.38
C MET A 10 5.50 29.23 -11.02
N SER A 11 5.01 28.08 -10.57
CA SER A 11 5.63 27.33 -9.47
C SER A 11 6.59 26.31 -10.07
N GLN A 12 7.89 26.55 -9.96
CA GLN A 12 8.91 25.61 -10.45
C GLN A 12 9.12 24.42 -9.51
N LEU A 13 9.67 23.35 -10.07
CA LEU A 13 10.09 22.15 -9.35
C LEU A 13 11.13 22.48 -8.27
N SER A 14 11.12 21.68 -7.21
CA SER A 14 12.33 21.39 -6.44
C SER A 14 12.34 19.91 -6.06
N VAL A 15 13.16 19.14 -6.78
CA VAL A 15 13.57 17.78 -6.40
C VAL A 15 15.02 17.91 -5.94
N SER A 16 15.29 17.52 -4.69
CA SER A 16 16.63 17.40 -4.14
C SER A 16 16.84 15.96 -3.66
N PRO A 17 17.98 15.32 -4.00
CA PRO A 17 18.29 13.96 -3.56
C PRO A 17 19.14 13.91 -2.29
N ASP A 18 19.25 12.67 -1.79
CA ASP A 18 20.43 12.04 -1.18
C ASP A 18 20.51 11.80 0.35
N HIS A 19 21.28 10.75 0.66
CA HIS A 19 21.83 10.26 1.94
C HIS A 19 20.95 9.50 2.96
N SER A 20 21.03 8.17 2.83
CA SER A 20 21.54 7.24 3.85
C SER A 20 21.77 7.75 5.29
N SER A 21 21.15 7.12 6.30
CA SER A 21 21.83 6.21 7.26
C SER A 21 21.06 5.98 8.58
N SER A 22 21.18 4.75 9.11
CA SER A 22 21.20 4.35 10.53
C SER A 22 20.10 4.81 11.53
N ASP A 23 19.37 3.82 12.06
CA ASP A 23 18.72 3.90 13.39
C ASP A 23 19.76 4.24 14.49
N PRO A 24 19.32 4.93 15.56
CA PRO A 24 19.47 4.29 16.87
C PRO A 24 18.24 4.41 17.78
N LEU A 25 18.02 3.35 18.55
CA LEU A 25 17.09 3.29 19.68
C LEU A 25 17.46 4.34 20.74
N LEU A 26 16.55 5.26 21.09
CA LEU A 26 16.55 5.93 22.39
C LEU A 26 15.14 6.10 22.96
N LEU A 27 14.86 5.28 23.96
CA LEU A 27 13.81 5.48 24.96
C LEU A 27 14.31 6.53 25.97
N ASN A 28 13.61 7.65 26.15
CA ASN A 28 13.83 8.55 27.29
C ASN A 28 12.48 9.20 27.69
N THR A 29 11.85 8.76 28.77
CA THR A 29 12.03 9.23 30.16
C THR A 29 11.47 10.64 30.40
N PHE A 30 10.36 10.70 31.12
CA PHE A 30 10.12 11.73 32.14
C PHE A 30 9.55 11.06 33.39
N SER A 31 10.16 11.36 34.53
CA SER A 31 9.75 10.89 35.85
C SER A 31 8.82 11.88 36.52
N ASP A 32 7.91 11.38 37.35
CA ASP A 32 7.70 11.85 38.74
C ASP A 32 6.99 10.71 39.51
N SER A 33 7.60 10.15 40.56
CA SER A 33 7.38 10.52 41.97
C SER A 33 5.96 10.13 42.43
N ASP A 34 5.73 9.32 43.48
CA ASP A 34 6.50 9.18 44.72
C ASP A 34 6.15 7.88 45.49
N SER A 35 7.11 7.20 46.12
CA SER A 35 6.90 6.20 47.20
C SER A 35 8.24 5.74 47.81
N PRO A 36 8.39 5.71 49.15
CA PRO A 36 9.69 5.50 49.79
C PRO A 36 10.05 4.01 49.99
N VAL A 37 11.32 3.69 49.81
CA VAL A 37 11.96 2.46 50.30
C VAL A 37 13.12 2.86 51.20
N MET A 38 13.18 2.28 52.41
CA MET A 38 14.20 2.58 53.42
C MET A 38 15.47 1.75 53.20
N ASP A 39 16.62 2.41 53.31
CA ASP A 39 17.96 1.84 53.14
C ASP A 39 18.42 1.07 54.41
N PRO A 40 19.26 0.01 54.32
CA PRO A 40 19.70 -0.75 55.48
C PRO A 40 21.12 -0.40 55.96
N LEU A 41 21.35 -0.72 57.24
CA LEU A 41 22.65 -1.03 57.86
C LEU A 41 23.57 0.14 58.29
N ALA A 42 23.47 0.54 59.57
CA ALA A 42 24.40 0.07 60.61
C ALA A 42 24.25 0.85 61.93
N GLN A 43 24.09 0.16 63.07
CA GLN A 43 24.96 0.28 64.26
C GLN A 43 24.45 -0.53 65.48
N SER A 44 25.43 -1.10 66.19
CA SER A 44 25.44 -1.55 67.59
C SER A 44 24.29 -2.40 68.14
N ILE A 45 24.60 -3.70 68.29
CA ILE A 45 24.64 -4.42 69.58
C ILE A 45 24.07 -3.63 70.78
N HIS A 46 23.01 -4.16 71.40
CA HIS A 46 22.86 -4.32 72.87
C HIS A 46 21.66 -5.24 73.17
N SER A 47 21.88 -6.31 73.93
CA SER A 47 20.81 -7.17 74.44
C SER A 47 20.26 -6.62 75.76
N PRO A 48 18.93 -6.53 75.95
CA PRO A 48 18.35 -6.42 77.28
C PRO A 48 17.95 -7.80 77.81
N THR A 49 18.67 -8.26 78.83
CA THR A 49 18.20 -9.33 79.71
C THR A 49 16.98 -8.88 80.52
N SER A 50 16.12 -9.82 80.91
CA SER A 50 14.90 -9.55 81.69
C SER A 50 15.16 -8.86 83.04
N SER A 51 14.31 -7.90 83.41
CA SER A 51 13.85 -7.75 84.80
C SER A 51 12.60 -6.86 84.93
N HIS A 52 11.59 -7.39 85.62
CA HIS A 52 10.68 -6.76 86.60
C HIS A 52 11.08 -5.30 86.98
N SER A 53 10.22 -4.29 87.14
CA SER A 53 8.79 -4.20 87.51
C SER A 53 8.21 -2.85 86.97
N SER A 54 7.00 -2.33 87.29
CA SER A 54 5.93 -2.74 88.22
C SER A 54 4.55 -2.13 87.86
N ILE A 55 3.50 -2.70 88.46
CA ILE A 55 2.20 -2.12 88.88
C ILE A 55 1.66 -0.88 88.12
N GLY A 56 0.67 -1.13 87.26
CA GLY A 56 -0.14 -0.11 86.61
C GLY A 56 -1.27 -0.75 85.81
N SER A 57 -2.20 -1.46 86.46
CA SER A 57 -3.31 -2.13 85.79
C SER A 57 -4.46 -1.18 85.46
N PRO A 58 -4.73 -0.93 84.18
CA PRO A 58 -6.05 -1.04 83.61
C PRO A 58 -6.10 -2.35 82.81
N THR A 59 -6.76 -3.34 83.41
CA THR A 59 -7.34 -4.55 82.78
C THR A 59 -6.60 -5.14 81.56
N THR A 60 -6.05 -6.35 81.72
CA THR A 60 -5.53 -7.18 80.61
C THR A 60 -6.51 -7.28 79.42
N GLU A 61 -7.82 -7.30 79.72
CA GLU A 61 -8.94 -7.09 78.80
C GLU A 61 -8.73 -5.99 77.75
N SER A 62 -8.21 -4.80 78.11
CA SER A 62 -8.12 -3.65 77.21
C SER A 62 -7.09 -3.88 76.09
N CYS A 63 -5.90 -4.37 76.45
CA CYS A 63 -4.85 -4.70 75.48
C CYS A 63 -5.28 -5.80 74.50
N HIS A 64 -6.05 -6.79 74.98
CA HIS A 64 -6.65 -7.81 74.11
C HIS A 64 -7.75 -7.25 73.21
N ARG A 65 -8.52 -6.25 73.68
CA ARG A 65 -9.57 -5.57 72.92
C ARG A 65 -9.00 -4.75 71.76
N ASP A 66 -7.93 -3.98 71.98
CA ASP A 66 -7.29 -3.17 70.93
C ASP A 66 -6.61 -4.03 69.87
N ARG A 67 -5.92 -5.10 70.28
CA ARG A 67 -5.35 -6.11 69.35
C ARG A 67 -6.44 -6.76 68.50
N ARG A 68 -7.60 -7.07 69.08
CA ARG A 68 -8.77 -7.60 68.37
C ARG A 68 -9.36 -6.59 67.38
N SER A 69 -9.49 -5.33 67.77
CA SER A 69 -9.94 -4.24 66.88
C SER A 69 -9.01 -4.02 65.70
N GLY A 70 -7.69 -4.00 65.94
CA GLY A 70 -6.67 -3.90 64.87
C GLY A 70 -6.75 -5.06 63.88
N HIS A 71 -6.91 -6.30 64.38
CA HIS A 71 -7.08 -7.48 63.53
C HIS A 71 -8.37 -7.41 62.68
N ILE A 72 -9.48 -6.93 63.25
CA ILE A 72 -10.74 -6.74 62.51
C ILE A 72 -10.56 -5.71 61.40
N HIS A 73 -9.91 -4.57 61.67
CA HIS A 73 -9.65 -3.54 60.67
C HIS A 73 -8.74 -4.05 59.53
N ALA A 74 -7.68 -4.80 59.86
CA ALA A 74 -6.80 -5.42 58.88
C ALA A 74 -7.54 -6.40 57.95
N GLU A 75 -8.39 -7.27 58.51
CA GLU A 75 -9.20 -8.22 57.72
C GLU A 75 -10.30 -7.50 56.90
N GLN A 76 -10.88 -6.41 57.41
CA GLN A 76 -11.80 -5.57 56.61
C GLN A 76 -11.08 -4.96 55.40
N LYS A 77 -9.89 -4.37 55.59
CA LYS A 77 -9.07 -3.82 54.50
C LYS A 77 -8.69 -4.90 53.47
N ARG A 78 -8.31 -6.10 53.94
CA ARG A 78 -8.05 -7.27 53.08
C ARG A 78 -9.28 -7.67 52.26
N ARG A 79 -10.46 -7.75 52.89
CA ARG A 79 -11.73 -8.08 52.20
C ARG A 79 -12.13 -7.03 51.16
N TYR A 80 -11.91 -5.75 51.47
CA TYR A 80 -12.14 -4.64 50.54
C TYR A 80 -11.25 -4.75 49.30
N ASN A 81 -9.93 -4.95 49.49
CA ASN A 81 -9.00 -5.16 48.38
C ASN A 81 -9.38 -6.37 47.51
N ILE A 82 -9.78 -7.49 48.13
CA ILE A 82 -10.27 -8.67 47.41
C ILE A 82 -11.54 -8.34 46.60
N LYS A 83 -12.49 -7.59 47.17
CA LYS A 83 -13.70 -7.15 46.47
C LYS A 83 -13.35 -6.33 45.23
N ASN A 84 -12.49 -5.31 45.37
CA ASN A 84 -12.05 -4.48 44.25
C ASN A 84 -11.39 -5.31 43.13
N GLY A 85 -10.66 -6.38 43.49
CA GLY A 85 -10.13 -7.35 42.53
C GLY A 85 -11.21 -8.11 41.75
N PHE A 86 -12.30 -8.53 42.40
CA PHE A 86 -13.45 -9.12 41.71
C PHE A 86 -14.18 -8.10 40.82
N ASP A 87 -14.38 -6.87 41.30
CA ASP A 87 -15.03 -5.80 40.54
C ASP A 87 -14.22 -5.47 39.26
N MET A 88 -12.88 -5.52 39.32
CA MET A 88 -11.98 -5.39 38.17
C MET A 88 -12.01 -6.60 37.23
N ILE A 89 -12.05 -7.84 37.74
CA ILE A 89 -12.22 -9.03 36.89
C ILE A 89 -13.55 -8.97 36.12
N HIS A 90 -14.62 -8.48 36.77
CA HIS A 90 -15.92 -8.30 36.13
C HIS A 90 -15.88 -7.27 34.99
N SER A 91 -15.15 -6.15 35.15
CA SER A 91 -15.06 -5.12 34.11
C SER A 91 -14.20 -5.55 32.90
N LEU A 92 -13.23 -6.45 33.10
CA LEU A 92 -12.32 -6.92 32.06
C LEU A 92 -12.88 -8.06 31.19
N ILE A 93 -14.00 -8.70 31.55
CA ILE A 93 -14.60 -9.81 30.80
C ILE A 93 -15.80 -9.28 29.98
N PRO A 94 -15.72 -9.19 28.64
CA PRO A 94 -16.76 -8.53 27.82
C PRO A 94 -18.17 -9.08 28.04
N HIS A 95 -18.31 -10.40 28.15
CA HIS A 95 -19.58 -11.08 28.39
C HIS A 95 -20.24 -10.72 29.73
N LEU A 96 -19.46 -10.31 30.74
CA LEU A 96 -19.97 -9.85 32.04
C LEU A 96 -20.24 -8.34 32.01
N GLN A 97 -19.39 -7.57 31.34
CA GLN A 97 -19.59 -6.13 31.12
C GLN A 97 -20.92 -5.82 30.40
N GLN A 98 -21.33 -6.67 29.44
CA GLN A 98 -22.62 -6.54 28.74
C GLN A 98 -23.85 -6.79 29.62
N ASN A 99 -23.70 -7.44 30.78
CA ASN A 99 -24.80 -7.75 31.70
C ASN A 99 -24.46 -7.33 33.14
N PRO A 100 -24.34 -6.01 33.44
CA PRO A 100 -23.86 -5.52 34.73
C PRO A 100 -24.74 -5.86 35.94
N ASN A 101 -25.99 -6.29 35.70
CA ASN A 101 -26.92 -6.75 36.74
C ASN A 101 -26.87 -8.26 37.01
N ALA A 102 -26.04 -9.03 36.28
CA ALA A 102 -25.94 -10.48 36.44
C ALA A 102 -25.22 -10.83 37.76
N LYS A 103 -25.97 -11.32 38.74
CA LYS A 103 -25.45 -11.77 40.05
C LYS A 103 -24.68 -13.09 39.93
N LEU A 104 -23.49 -13.04 39.35
CA LEU A 104 -22.61 -14.20 39.21
C LEU A 104 -21.90 -14.53 40.53
N SER A 105 -21.71 -15.82 40.83
CA SER A 105 -20.96 -16.24 42.01
C SER A 105 -19.46 -15.97 41.86
N LYS A 106 -18.74 -15.78 42.97
CA LYS A 106 -17.27 -15.58 42.95
C LYS A 106 -16.52 -16.71 42.24
N ALA A 107 -16.96 -17.97 42.44
CA ALA A 107 -16.38 -19.13 41.76
C ALA A 107 -16.63 -19.08 40.25
N ALA A 108 -17.84 -18.76 39.82
CA ALA A 108 -18.17 -18.62 38.40
C ALA A 108 -17.44 -17.45 37.73
N MET A 109 -17.21 -16.34 38.46
CA MET A 109 -16.43 -15.20 37.95
C MET A 109 -14.96 -15.57 37.72
N LEU A 110 -14.33 -16.30 38.66
CA LEU A 110 -12.96 -16.82 38.48
C LEU A 110 -12.89 -17.81 37.31
N GLN A 111 -13.88 -18.68 37.17
CA GLN A 111 -13.94 -19.63 36.05
C GLN A 111 -14.09 -18.90 34.71
N LYS A 112 -14.97 -17.89 34.61
CA LYS A 112 -15.12 -17.07 33.39
C LYS A 112 -13.84 -16.27 33.08
N GLY A 113 -13.12 -15.79 34.09
CA GLY A 113 -11.79 -15.19 33.92
C GLY A 113 -10.77 -16.17 33.36
N ALA A 114 -10.71 -17.41 33.88
CA ALA A 114 -9.81 -18.45 33.39
C ALA A 114 -10.16 -18.91 31.96
N GLU A 115 -11.45 -18.99 31.62
CA GLU A 115 -11.94 -19.25 30.26
C GLU A 115 -11.53 -18.13 29.30
N TYR A 116 -11.73 -16.86 29.68
CA TYR A 116 -11.37 -15.71 28.85
C TYR A 116 -9.85 -15.57 28.64
N ILE A 117 -9.03 -15.84 29.67
CA ILE A 117 -7.57 -15.92 29.53
C ILE A 117 -7.16 -17.04 28.54
N ARG A 118 -7.87 -18.17 28.53
CA ARG A 118 -7.60 -19.26 27.58
C ARG A 118 -7.98 -18.86 26.16
N GLN A 119 -9.13 -18.18 25.98
CA GLN A 119 -9.58 -17.63 24.71
C GLN A 119 -8.56 -16.62 24.15
N LEU A 120 -8.18 -15.60 24.93
CA LEU A 120 -7.20 -14.59 24.52
C LEU A 120 -5.84 -15.19 24.15
N LYS A 121 -5.42 -16.28 24.82
CA LYS A 121 -4.20 -17.02 24.47
C LYS A 121 -4.33 -17.77 23.14
N ALA A 122 -5.50 -18.35 22.84
CA ALA A 122 -5.75 -19.00 21.56
C ALA A 122 -5.79 -17.98 20.41
N GLU A 123 -6.53 -16.87 20.56
CA GLU A 123 -6.59 -15.76 19.60
C GLU A 123 -5.19 -15.17 19.34
N ARG A 124 -4.38 -14.95 20.40
CA ARG A 124 -2.98 -14.52 20.31
C ARG A 124 -2.07 -15.49 19.57
N ASN A 125 -2.36 -16.78 19.58
CA ASN A 125 -1.58 -17.78 18.83
C ASN A 125 -2.04 -17.81 17.37
N GLN A 126 -3.36 -17.82 17.11
CA GLN A 126 -3.91 -17.76 15.76
C GLN A 126 -3.41 -16.54 14.98
N LEU A 127 -3.43 -15.35 15.59
CA LEU A 127 -2.91 -14.12 14.96
C LEU A 127 -1.40 -14.16 14.69
N LYS A 128 -0.63 -14.95 15.47
CA LYS A 128 0.80 -15.17 15.18
C LYS A 128 1.00 -16.14 14.03
N GLU A 129 0.24 -17.22 13.99
CA GLU A 129 0.27 -18.20 12.90
C GLU A 129 -0.11 -17.54 11.56
N GLU A 130 -1.12 -16.66 11.57
CA GLU A 130 -1.50 -15.85 10.41
C GLU A 130 -0.40 -14.85 10.01
N MET A 131 0.20 -14.14 10.98
CA MET A 131 1.32 -13.22 10.72
C MET A 131 2.53 -13.93 10.11
N GLU A 132 2.91 -15.11 10.62
CA GLU A 132 3.99 -15.91 10.04
C GLU A 132 3.62 -16.46 8.66
N SER A 133 2.38 -16.91 8.44
CA SER A 133 1.89 -17.34 7.12
C SER A 133 1.98 -16.22 6.08
N LEU A 134 1.59 -14.99 6.45
CA LEU A 134 1.70 -13.82 5.57
C LEU A 134 3.16 -13.45 5.26
N ARG A 135 4.07 -13.58 6.23
CA ARG A 135 5.52 -13.41 6.00
C ARG A 135 6.06 -14.42 4.99
N HIS A 136 5.74 -15.70 5.16
CA HIS A 136 6.16 -16.74 4.21
C HIS A 136 5.60 -16.50 2.79
N GLN A 137 4.39 -15.96 2.67
CA GLN A 137 3.84 -15.55 1.37
C GLN A 137 4.58 -14.36 0.75
N ILE A 138 4.93 -13.35 1.55
CA ILE A 138 5.76 -12.21 1.11
C ILE A 138 7.13 -12.71 0.62
N ASP A 139 7.80 -13.59 1.38
CA ASP A 139 9.11 -14.12 1.01
C ASP A 139 9.06 -15.01 -0.25
N ALA A 140 8.01 -15.82 -0.40
CA ALA A 140 7.79 -16.62 -1.61
C ALA A 140 7.52 -15.75 -2.85
N LEU A 141 6.75 -14.67 -2.70
CA LEU A 141 6.51 -13.70 -3.78
C LEU A 141 7.78 -12.91 -4.12
N ASN A 142 8.53 -12.42 -3.12
CA ASN A 142 9.80 -11.73 -3.32
C ASN A 142 10.84 -12.63 -4.01
N THR A 143 10.91 -13.91 -3.64
CA THR A 143 11.74 -14.91 -4.31
C THR A 143 11.31 -15.10 -5.76
N SER A 144 10.00 -15.19 -6.03
CA SER A 144 9.46 -15.32 -7.38
C SER A 144 9.75 -14.09 -8.25
N ILE A 145 9.59 -12.88 -7.70
CA ILE A 145 9.94 -11.61 -8.34
C ILE A 145 11.44 -11.55 -8.64
N SER A 146 12.29 -11.92 -7.68
CA SER A 146 13.76 -11.92 -7.84
C SER A 146 14.21 -12.91 -8.93
N ASN A 147 13.57 -14.09 -9.00
CA ASN A 147 13.79 -15.05 -10.08
C ASN A 147 13.36 -14.49 -11.44
N CYS A 148 12.19 -13.84 -11.53
CA CYS A 148 11.77 -13.17 -12.76
C CYS A 148 12.74 -12.06 -13.18
N GLN A 149 13.24 -11.27 -12.22
CA GLN A 149 14.21 -10.20 -12.46
C GLN A 149 15.58 -10.72 -12.90
N SER A 150 16.06 -11.85 -12.34
CA SER A 150 17.34 -12.44 -12.74
C SER A 150 17.31 -13.06 -14.15
N LEU A 151 16.13 -13.36 -14.67
CA LEU A 151 15.89 -13.78 -16.05
C LEU A 151 15.78 -12.60 -17.05
N LEU A 152 15.73 -11.35 -16.57
CA LEU A 152 15.75 -10.18 -17.44
C LEU A 152 17.18 -9.88 -17.92
N PRO A 153 17.37 -9.47 -19.19
CA PRO A 153 18.65 -8.95 -19.66
C PRO A 153 19.09 -7.73 -18.85
N ALA A 154 20.41 -7.51 -18.73
CA ALA A 154 20.98 -6.34 -18.05
C ALA A 154 20.57 -4.98 -18.66
N THR A 155 20.03 -4.98 -19.89
CA THR A 155 19.42 -3.83 -20.59
C THR A 155 17.93 -3.66 -20.31
N GLY A 156 17.34 -4.45 -19.42
CA GLY A 156 15.90 -4.60 -19.24
C GLY A 156 15.25 -5.43 -20.34
N ALA A 157 13.99 -5.83 -20.14
CA ALA A 157 13.20 -6.33 -21.25
C ALA A 157 12.95 -5.18 -22.25
N PRO A 158 13.28 -5.33 -23.55
CA PRO A 158 12.86 -4.34 -24.52
C PRO A 158 11.33 -4.32 -24.56
N VAL A 159 10.74 -3.21 -24.13
CA VAL A 159 9.30 -2.97 -24.29
C VAL A 159 8.95 -3.19 -25.76
N SER A 160 7.88 -3.95 -25.97
CA SER A 160 7.81 -4.92 -27.05
C SER A 160 7.74 -4.29 -28.46
N ARG A 161 8.87 -4.30 -29.19
CA ARG A 161 8.87 -4.12 -30.65
C ARG A 161 8.01 -5.17 -31.39
N ARG A 162 7.65 -6.29 -30.75
CA ARG A 162 6.84 -7.37 -31.35
C ARG A 162 5.35 -7.02 -31.45
N THR A 163 4.84 -6.17 -30.55
CA THR A 163 3.44 -5.71 -30.57
C THR A 163 3.24 -4.69 -31.68
N ASP A 164 4.21 -3.80 -31.91
CA ASP A 164 4.23 -2.89 -33.06
C ASP A 164 4.19 -3.65 -34.38
N CYS A 165 5.05 -4.68 -34.53
CA CYS A 165 5.04 -5.56 -35.69
C CYS A 165 3.65 -6.19 -35.92
N LYS A 166 3.00 -6.70 -34.86
CA LYS A 166 1.72 -7.39 -35.04
C LYS A 166 0.58 -6.45 -35.39
N MET A 167 0.52 -5.25 -34.81
CA MET A 167 -0.50 -4.28 -35.20
C MET A 167 -0.25 -3.75 -36.62
N GLN A 168 1.01 -3.55 -37.00
CA GLN A 168 1.37 -3.18 -38.37
C GLN A 168 0.98 -4.26 -39.40
N GLU A 169 1.14 -5.55 -39.09
CA GLU A 169 0.65 -6.66 -39.92
C GLU A 169 -0.88 -6.61 -40.11
N MET A 170 -1.64 -6.45 -39.02
CA MET A 170 -3.10 -6.39 -39.08
C MET A 170 -3.59 -5.18 -39.89
N PHE A 171 -2.94 -4.03 -39.72
CA PHE A 171 -3.21 -2.84 -40.52
C PHE A 171 -2.86 -3.06 -42.00
N ASP A 172 -1.71 -3.65 -42.33
CA ASP A 172 -1.33 -3.94 -43.72
C ASP A 172 -2.32 -4.89 -44.42
N GLU A 173 -2.83 -5.90 -43.71
CA GLU A 173 -3.87 -6.80 -44.25
C GLU A 173 -5.23 -6.09 -44.40
N TYR A 174 -5.61 -5.24 -43.44
CA TYR A 174 -6.83 -4.43 -43.54
C TYR A 174 -6.79 -3.47 -44.73
N VAL A 175 -5.65 -2.77 -44.91
CA VAL A 175 -5.42 -1.91 -46.08
C VAL A 175 -5.53 -2.69 -47.38
N ARG A 176 -5.05 -3.94 -47.42
CA ARG A 176 -5.20 -4.80 -48.61
C ARG A 176 -6.64 -5.11 -48.95
N SER A 177 -7.42 -5.62 -47.99
CA SER A 177 -8.85 -5.93 -48.24
C SER A 177 -9.60 -4.68 -48.73
N ARG A 178 -9.43 -3.56 -48.02
CA ARG A 178 -10.18 -2.33 -48.29
C ARG A 178 -9.72 -1.60 -49.55
N THR A 179 -8.46 -1.70 -49.94
CA THR A 179 -7.96 -1.20 -51.24
C THR A 179 -8.51 -2.04 -52.40
N MET A 180 -8.67 -3.35 -52.22
CA MET A 180 -9.28 -4.22 -53.23
C MET A 180 -10.77 -3.94 -53.43
N GLU A 181 -11.50 -3.63 -52.35
CA GLU A 181 -12.89 -3.14 -52.40
C GLU A 181 -12.97 -1.73 -53.03
N ASN A 182 -12.11 -0.81 -52.59
CA ASN A 182 -12.11 0.59 -53.02
C ASN A 182 -10.70 1.18 -52.99
N TRP A 183 -10.11 1.39 -54.17
CA TRP A 183 -8.73 1.88 -54.34
C TRP A 183 -8.46 3.21 -53.61
N LYS A 184 -9.47 4.06 -53.42
CA LYS A 184 -9.32 5.35 -52.71
C LYS A 184 -8.92 5.16 -51.25
N PHE A 185 -9.24 4.01 -50.64
CA PHE A 185 -8.81 3.67 -49.29
C PHE A 185 -7.29 3.65 -49.13
N TRP A 186 -6.54 3.31 -50.20
CA TRP A 186 -5.09 3.31 -50.17
C TRP A 186 -4.52 4.71 -49.86
N ILE A 187 -5.07 5.76 -50.45
CA ILE A 187 -4.67 7.16 -50.18
C ILE A 187 -4.90 7.50 -48.70
N PHE A 188 -6.05 7.15 -48.14
CA PHE A 188 -6.30 7.31 -46.71
C PHE A 188 -5.29 6.52 -45.86
N SER A 189 -4.91 5.31 -46.28
CA SER A 189 -3.89 4.52 -45.57
C SER A 189 -2.52 5.21 -45.53
N LEU A 190 -2.13 5.97 -46.58
CA LEU A 190 -0.87 6.72 -46.58
C LEU A 190 -0.84 7.83 -45.52
N ILE A 191 -2.00 8.39 -45.16
CA ILE A 191 -2.15 9.40 -44.10
C ILE A 191 -2.19 8.71 -42.72
N PHE A 192 -2.93 7.60 -42.61
CA PHE A 192 -3.10 6.89 -41.33
C PHE A 192 -1.88 6.06 -40.89
N ARG A 193 -1.01 5.61 -41.80
CA ARG A 193 0.24 4.87 -41.47
C ARG A 193 1.13 5.58 -40.43
N PRO A 194 1.56 6.83 -40.62
CA PRO A 194 2.37 7.54 -39.63
C PRO A 194 1.59 7.82 -38.33
N LEU A 195 0.28 8.07 -38.41
CA LEU A 195 -0.56 8.28 -37.23
C LEU A 195 -0.68 7.02 -36.37
N LEU A 196 -0.90 5.85 -36.98
CA LEU A 196 -0.92 4.56 -36.27
C LEU A 196 0.44 4.24 -35.63
N SER A 197 1.54 4.54 -36.32
CA SER A 197 2.88 4.38 -35.75
C SER A 197 3.09 5.30 -34.53
N SER A 198 2.64 6.55 -34.59
CA SER A 198 2.67 7.47 -33.44
C SER A 198 1.79 6.97 -32.28
N PHE A 199 0.56 6.53 -32.57
CA PHE A 199 -0.38 5.99 -31.59
C PHE A 199 0.24 4.81 -30.82
N ASN A 200 0.81 3.83 -31.52
CA ASN A 200 1.40 2.62 -30.91
C ASN A 200 2.58 2.93 -29.96
N ASN A 201 3.33 4.01 -30.23
CA ASN A 201 4.46 4.42 -29.40
C ASN A 201 4.03 5.28 -28.19
N PHE A 202 2.87 5.93 -28.24
CA PHE A 202 2.43 6.89 -27.23
C PHE A 202 1.36 6.33 -26.29
N VAL A 203 0.43 5.53 -26.81
CA VAL A 203 -0.76 5.09 -26.08
C VAL A 203 -0.47 3.84 -25.25
N SER A 204 -0.70 3.94 -23.94
CA SER A 204 -0.52 2.85 -23.00
C SER A 204 -1.68 1.85 -23.08
N SER A 205 -1.37 0.57 -22.89
CA SER A 205 -2.36 -0.50 -22.74
C SER A 205 -2.31 -1.16 -21.35
N SER A 206 -1.70 -0.48 -20.37
CA SER A 206 -1.49 -1.00 -19.00
C SER A 206 -2.78 -1.11 -18.17
N SER A 207 -3.73 -0.20 -18.37
CA SER A 207 -5.06 -0.23 -17.75
C SER A 207 -6.08 0.47 -18.65
N LEU A 208 -7.37 0.35 -18.35
CA LEU A 208 -8.43 1.04 -19.12
C LEU A 208 -8.35 2.56 -18.96
N ASP A 209 -8.06 3.03 -17.74
CA ASP A 209 -7.93 4.47 -17.44
C ASP A 209 -6.67 5.06 -18.07
N ASP A 210 -5.54 4.33 -18.05
CA ASP A 210 -4.32 4.72 -18.76
C ASP A 210 -4.52 4.74 -20.27
N LEU A 211 -5.23 3.76 -20.84
CA LEU A 211 -5.56 3.69 -22.25
C LEU A 211 -6.42 4.88 -22.68
N TYR A 212 -7.47 5.20 -21.91
CA TYR A 212 -8.32 6.36 -22.18
C TYR A 212 -7.51 7.66 -22.08
N SER A 213 -6.80 7.86 -20.97
CA SER A 213 -6.05 9.08 -20.70
C SER A 213 -4.94 9.30 -21.73
N SER A 214 -4.12 8.28 -22.02
CA SER A 214 -3.05 8.39 -23.02
C SER A 214 -3.58 8.54 -24.45
N THR A 215 -4.72 7.93 -24.79
CA THR A 215 -5.40 8.17 -26.08
C THR A 215 -5.85 9.62 -26.22
N MET A 216 -6.46 10.21 -25.19
CA MET A 216 -6.89 11.62 -25.22
C MET A 216 -5.69 12.56 -25.37
N HIS A 217 -4.62 12.36 -24.60
CA HIS A 217 -3.37 13.13 -24.73
C HIS A 217 -2.73 12.95 -26.12
N TRP A 218 -2.78 11.75 -26.70
CA TRP A 218 -2.28 11.51 -28.07
C TRP A 218 -3.07 12.32 -29.10
N ILE A 219 -4.40 12.36 -29.01
CA ILE A 219 -5.25 13.17 -29.89
C ILE A 219 -4.90 14.66 -29.74
N GLU A 220 -4.78 15.15 -28.50
CA GLU A 220 -4.49 16.55 -28.21
C GLU A 220 -3.09 17.00 -28.68
N GLN A 221 -2.09 16.10 -28.73
CA GLN A 221 -0.72 16.43 -29.12
C GLN A 221 -0.34 16.05 -30.57
N HIS A 222 -0.98 15.04 -31.17
CA HIS A 222 -0.58 14.51 -32.48
C HIS A 222 -1.67 14.62 -33.56
N CYS A 223 -2.93 14.89 -33.18
CA CYS A 223 -4.02 15.13 -34.12
C CYS A 223 -4.39 16.62 -34.25
N THR A 224 -3.51 17.55 -33.84
CA THR A 224 -3.75 18.98 -34.07
C THR A 224 -3.64 19.33 -35.56
N LEU A 225 -4.30 20.41 -35.99
CA LEU A 225 -4.19 20.90 -37.37
C LEU A 225 -2.75 21.34 -37.73
N ALA A 226 -1.92 21.68 -36.74
CA ALA A 226 -0.52 22.04 -36.98
C ALA A 226 0.32 20.80 -37.34
N ASP A 227 0.09 19.67 -36.66
CA ASP A 227 0.84 18.42 -36.84
C ASP A 227 0.31 17.56 -37.99
N LEU A 228 -1.02 17.57 -38.21
CA LEU A 228 -1.65 16.85 -39.31
C LEU A 228 -1.29 17.44 -40.69
N ARG A 229 -1.04 18.75 -40.80
CA ARG A 229 -0.66 19.37 -42.08
C ARG A 229 0.64 18.77 -42.66
N PRO A 230 1.78 18.74 -41.94
CA PRO A 230 2.98 18.04 -42.37
C PRO A 230 2.75 16.56 -42.71
N VAL A 231 1.94 15.84 -41.94
CA VAL A 231 1.63 14.43 -42.21
C VAL A 231 0.94 14.28 -43.55
N VAL A 232 -0.18 14.97 -43.77
CA VAL A 232 -0.95 14.92 -45.03
C VAL A 232 -0.11 15.38 -46.21
N LEU A 233 0.64 16.47 -46.09
CA LEU A 233 1.51 16.97 -47.16
C LEU A 233 2.62 15.98 -47.52
N ASN A 234 3.22 15.30 -46.53
CA ASN A 234 4.22 14.27 -46.79
C ASN A 234 3.61 13.02 -47.43
N SER A 235 2.41 12.60 -47.02
CA SER A 235 1.70 11.46 -47.64
C SER A 235 1.27 11.77 -49.08
N LEU A 236 0.82 13.00 -49.37
CA LEU A 236 0.51 13.45 -50.73
C LEU A 236 1.78 13.62 -51.59
N ARG A 237 2.89 14.12 -51.02
CA ARG A 237 4.18 14.15 -51.71
C ARG A 237 4.65 12.74 -52.05
N TYR A 238 4.56 11.81 -51.09
CA TYR A 238 4.90 10.40 -51.29
C TYR A 238 4.06 9.78 -52.42
N LEU A 239 2.73 9.99 -52.39
CA LEU A 239 1.81 9.59 -53.46
C LEU A 239 2.34 10.07 -54.81
N CYS A 240 2.51 11.38 -55.00
CA CYS A 240 3.00 11.97 -56.26
C CYS A 240 4.40 11.51 -56.70
N THR A 241 5.21 10.94 -55.81
CA THR A 241 6.53 10.35 -56.15
C THR A 241 6.50 8.85 -56.40
N LYS A 242 5.42 8.15 -56.02
CA LYS A 242 5.30 6.69 -56.13
C LYS A 242 4.25 6.24 -57.15
N THR A 243 3.47 7.15 -57.72
CA THR A 243 2.43 6.90 -58.72
C THR A 243 2.55 7.87 -59.89
N GLU A 244 2.05 7.49 -61.06
CA GLU A 244 2.02 8.40 -62.23
C GLU A 244 0.90 9.45 -62.16
N ILE A 245 0.27 9.67 -61.00
CA ILE A 245 -0.90 10.54 -60.78
C ILE A 245 -0.81 11.94 -61.40
N LEU A 246 0.39 12.52 -61.50
CA LEU A 246 0.62 13.85 -62.09
C LEU A 246 0.67 13.86 -63.63
N SER A 247 0.86 12.69 -64.24
CA SER A 247 0.98 12.49 -65.69
C SER A 247 -0.22 11.75 -66.28
N ASP A 248 -0.71 10.73 -65.57
CA ASP A 248 -1.82 9.86 -65.96
C ASP A 248 -2.63 9.43 -64.71
N PRO A 249 -3.68 10.18 -64.34
CA PRO A 249 -4.48 9.89 -63.15
C PRO A 249 -5.39 8.66 -63.30
N GLU A 250 -5.59 8.13 -64.51
CA GLU A 250 -6.48 6.97 -64.73
C GLU A 250 -5.82 5.63 -64.33
N LYS A 251 -4.49 5.56 -64.29
CA LYS A 251 -3.71 4.38 -63.81
C LYS A 251 -3.74 4.18 -62.30
N LEU A 252 -4.00 5.25 -61.55
CA LEU A 252 -3.92 5.26 -60.08
C LEU A 252 -4.72 4.14 -59.36
N PRO A 253 -5.92 3.71 -59.83
CA PRO A 253 -6.64 2.59 -59.24
C PRO A 253 -5.91 1.25 -59.33
N ASP A 254 -5.14 1.03 -60.40
CA ASP A 254 -4.43 -0.22 -60.65
C ASP A 254 -3.06 -0.22 -59.96
N GLU A 255 -2.33 0.90 -60.03
CA GLU A 255 -1.09 1.11 -59.27
C GLU A 255 -1.32 0.91 -57.75
N ALA A 256 -2.42 1.45 -57.21
CA ALA A 256 -2.78 1.28 -55.81
C ALA A 256 -3.05 -0.20 -55.43
N ARG A 257 -3.58 -1.00 -56.35
CA ARG A 257 -3.82 -2.44 -56.13
C ARG A 257 -2.51 -3.22 -56.19
N GLU A 258 -1.66 -2.92 -57.17
CA GLU A 258 -0.35 -3.55 -57.38
C GLU A 258 0.58 -3.33 -56.19
N ILE A 259 0.75 -2.09 -55.73
CA ILE A 259 1.60 -1.72 -54.58
C ILE A 259 1.21 -2.49 -53.30
N VAL A 260 -0.08 -2.76 -53.10
CA VAL A 260 -0.59 -3.47 -51.91
C VAL A 260 -0.51 -5.01 -52.05
N LEU A 261 -0.29 -5.51 -53.27
CA LEU A 261 0.07 -6.91 -53.55
C LEU A 261 1.59 -7.15 -53.41
N GLU A 262 2.43 -6.29 -53.99
CA GLU A 262 3.90 -6.36 -53.88
C GLU A 262 4.39 -6.33 -52.43
N SER A 263 3.75 -5.54 -51.58
CA SER A 263 4.08 -5.48 -50.14
C SER A 263 3.82 -6.79 -49.37
N LYS A 264 3.23 -7.81 -50.00
CA LYS A 264 3.10 -9.18 -49.47
C LYS A 264 4.23 -10.12 -49.94
N THR A 265 4.86 -9.87 -51.09
CA THR A 265 5.96 -10.72 -51.60
C THR A 265 7.28 -10.40 -50.91
N ASN A 266 7.58 -9.12 -50.69
CA ASN A 266 8.82 -8.67 -50.01
C ASN A 266 8.89 -8.99 -48.49
N LYS A 267 7.83 -9.52 -47.87
CA LYS A 267 7.83 -9.98 -46.46
C LYS A 267 8.07 -11.49 -46.29
N LYS A 268 8.48 -12.19 -47.35
CA LYS A 268 8.72 -13.66 -47.36
C LYS A 268 10.19 -14.08 -47.47
N HIS A 269 11.14 -13.17 -47.24
CA HIS A 269 12.58 -13.43 -47.17
C HIS A 269 13.13 -12.91 -45.85
#